data_AF-A0A258B7E2-F1
#
_entry.id   AF-A0A258B7E2-F1
#
_cell.length_a   1.000
_cell.length_b   1.000
_cell.length_c   1.000
_cell.angle_alpha   90.00
_cell.angle_beta   90.00
_cell.angle_gamma   90.00
#
_symmetry.space_group_name_H-M   'P 1'
#
loop_
_entity.id
_entity.type
_entity.pdbx_description
1 polymer ?
#
loop_
_entity_poly.entity_id
_entity_poly.type
_entity_poly.pdbx_seq_one_letter_code
_entity_poly.pdbx_strand_id
1 'polypeptide(L)'
;TLITPNLEETSLLLGREIAGPNDFKLAAEELLDMGPQAVLIKGGHLDPSHTQLTDFLMWRTLEDGLEVVLAKEFKHYRVNTPNTHGTGCSLASAIATYLASGHDLPHSVAKAISYVEAGLEAGRYLSIGEGPGPLWHMHDFYKTAVSDEGDQY
;
A
#
# COMPACT_ATOMS: atom_id res chain seq x y z
N THR A 1 -15.65 0.66 6.67
CA THR A 1 -14.55 1.63 6.42
C THR A 1 -13.21 0.97 6.64
N LEU A 2 -12.23 1.25 5.79
CA LEU A 2 -10.84 0.79 5.90
C LEU A 2 -9.94 1.97 6.28
N ILE A 3 -8.99 1.77 7.19
CA ILE A 3 -7.87 2.69 7.42
C ILE A 3 -6.56 2.02 6.97
N THR A 4 -5.61 2.81 6.47
CA THR A 4 -4.35 2.30 5.89
C THR A 4 -3.10 2.95 6.50
N PRO A 5 -2.89 2.93 7.84
CA PRO A 5 -1.75 3.61 8.44
C PRO A 5 -0.41 2.96 8.06
N ASN A 6 0.66 3.75 7.91
CA ASN A 6 2.04 3.25 7.95
C ASN A 6 2.48 3.05 9.42
N LEU A 7 3.73 2.65 9.67
CA LEU A 7 4.21 2.39 11.04
C LEU A 7 4.25 3.63 11.94
N GLU A 8 4.64 4.78 11.40
CA GLU A 8 4.67 6.04 12.16
C GLU A 8 3.25 6.48 12.52
N GLU A 9 2.34 6.42 11.56
CA GLU A 9 0.90 6.70 11.74
C GLU A 9 0.28 5.71 12.73
N THR A 10 0.62 4.41 12.66
CA THR A 10 0.16 3.38 13.60
C THR A 10 0.66 3.67 15.01
N SER A 11 1.94 4.01 15.16
CA SER A 11 2.53 4.34 16.46
C SER A 11 1.88 5.59 17.06
N LEU A 12 1.62 6.60 16.24
CA LEU A 12 0.95 7.83 16.65
C LEU A 12 -0.49 7.57 17.11
N LEU A 13 -1.24 6.75 16.36
CA LEU A 13 -2.64 6.42 16.68
C LEU A 13 -2.76 5.62 17.98
N LEU A 14 -1.80 4.72 18.25
CA LEU A 14 -1.81 3.85 19.43
C LEU A 14 -1.06 4.44 20.64
N GLY A 15 -0.31 5.53 20.45
CA GLY A 15 0.47 6.16 21.51
C GLY A 15 1.63 5.30 22.03
N ARG A 16 2.09 4.32 21.24
CA ARG A 16 3.22 3.43 21.55
C ARG A 16 4.01 3.11 20.30
N GLU A 17 5.28 2.75 20.47
CA GLU A 17 6.13 2.36 19.35
C GLU A 17 5.69 1.02 18.73
N ILE A 18 5.69 0.97 17.39
CA ILE A 18 5.49 -0.24 16.59
C ILE A 18 6.80 -0.53 15.85
N ALA A 19 7.55 -1.52 16.31
CA ALA A 19 8.92 -1.77 15.87
C ALA A 19 8.99 -2.62 14.59
N GLY A 20 7.95 -3.42 14.31
CA GLY A 20 7.94 -4.23 13.09
C GLY A 20 6.84 -5.29 13.03
N PRO A 21 6.98 -6.30 12.14
CA PRO A 21 5.91 -7.24 11.83
C PRO A 21 5.38 -8.05 13.03
N ASN A 22 6.23 -8.27 14.04
CA ASN A 22 5.83 -8.96 15.27
C ASN A 22 4.75 -8.20 16.06
N ASP A 23 4.65 -6.88 15.88
CA ASP A 23 3.67 -6.04 16.56
C ASP A 23 2.35 -5.89 15.76
N PHE A 24 2.34 -6.26 14.49
CA PHE A 24 1.25 -5.92 13.56
C PHE A 24 -0.08 -6.51 13.96
N LYS A 25 -0.10 -7.77 14.41
CA LYS A 25 -1.34 -8.42 14.81
C LYS A 25 -2.00 -7.65 15.96
N LEU A 26 -1.26 -7.41 17.04
CA LEU A 26 -1.78 -6.72 18.22
C LEU A 26 -2.16 -5.26 17.89
N ALA A 27 -1.31 -4.56 17.12
CA ALA A 27 -1.62 -3.20 16.69
C ALA A 27 -2.88 -3.12 15.82
N ALA A 28 -3.09 -4.10 14.93
CA ALA A 28 -4.28 -4.16 14.10
C ALA A 28 -5.54 -4.48 14.91
N GLU A 29 -5.43 -5.36 15.93
CA GLU A 29 -6.52 -5.64 16.88
C GLU A 29 -6.92 -4.35 17.63
N GLU A 30 -5.95 -3.65 18.23
CA GLU A 30 -6.18 -2.38 18.94
C GLU A 30 -6.84 -1.33 18.03
N LEU A 31 -6.33 -1.15 16.81
CA LEU A 31 -6.89 -0.21 15.83
C LEU A 31 -8.29 -0.60 15.37
N LEU A 32 -8.58 -1.90 15.21
CA LEU A 32 -9.89 -2.39 14.80
C LEU A 32 -10.94 -2.16 15.89
N ASP A 33 -10.54 -2.24 17.16
CA ASP A 33 -11.40 -1.97 18.32
C ASP A 33 -11.71 -0.47 18.50
N MET A 34 -10.95 0.42 17.85
CA MET A 34 -11.27 1.85 17.78
C MET A 34 -12.45 2.17 16.85
N GLY A 35 -12.99 1.18 16.13
CA GLY A 35 -14.21 1.28 15.32
C GLY A 35 -14.14 1.09 13.79
N PRO A 36 -13.00 1.11 13.08
CA PRO A 36 -13.00 0.80 11.65
C PRO A 36 -13.40 -0.66 11.41
N GLN A 37 -13.90 -0.95 10.21
CA GLN A 37 -14.27 -2.32 9.81
C GLN A 37 -13.07 -3.11 9.29
N ALA A 38 -12.02 -2.40 8.90
CA ALA A 38 -10.77 -2.98 8.44
C ALA A 38 -9.59 -2.03 8.72
N VAL A 39 -8.42 -2.62 8.94
CA VAL A 39 -7.14 -1.95 9.17
C VAL A 39 -6.09 -2.60 8.27
N LEU A 40 -5.37 -1.81 7.49
CA LEU A 40 -4.19 -2.24 6.73
C LEU A 40 -2.96 -1.48 7.24
N ILE A 41 -2.14 -2.14 8.06
CA ILE A 41 -0.87 -1.58 8.52
C ILE A 41 0.17 -1.80 7.42
N LYS A 42 0.77 -0.70 6.92
CA LYS A 42 1.79 -0.73 5.87
C LYS A 42 3.20 -0.80 6.48
N GLY A 43 3.97 -1.82 6.14
CA GLY A 43 5.32 -2.04 6.68
C GLY A 43 6.44 -1.28 5.97
N GLY A 44 6.14 -0.54 4.90
CA GLY A 44 7.11 0.09 3.98
C GLY A 44 8.19 1.02 4.55
N HIS A 45 8.14 1.34 5.85
CA HIS A 45 9.12 2.21 6.52
C HIS A 45 10.20 1.48 7.33
N LEU A 46 10.15 0.15 7.42
CA LEU A 46 11.18 -0.62 8.08
C LEU A 46 12.46 -0.59 7.24
N ASP A 47 13.55 -0.23 7.90
CA ASP A 47 14.97 -0.30 7.49
C ASP A 47 15.22 -0.37 5.95
N PRO A 48 15.84 0.65 5.33
CA PRO A 48 16.20 0.64 3.92
C PRO A 48 17.05 -0.57 3.47
N SER A 49 17.71 -1.29 4.40
CA SER A 49 18.46 -2.51 4.13
C SER A 49 17.57 -3.74 3.88
N HIS A 50 16.31 -3.71 4.31
CA HIS A 50 15.34 -4.79 4.10
C HIS A 50 14.65 -4.65 2.75
N THR A 51 14.79 -5.68 1.92
CA THR A 51 14.22 -5.72 0.57
C THR A 51 12.79 -6.24 0.54
N GLN A 52 12.38 -7.00 1.57
CA GLN A 52 11.02 -7.52 1.72
C GLN A 52 10.23 -6.67 2.70
N LEU A 53 9.05 -6.25 2.27
CA LEU A 53 8.07 -5.52 3.06
C LEU A 53 6.92 -6.46 3.40
N THR A 54 6.31 -6.23 4.55
CA THR A 54 5.08 -6.93 4.97
C THR A 54 4.03 -5.88 5.29
N ASP A 55 2.87 -5.98 4.63
CA ASP A 55 1.67 -5.25 5.04
C ASP A 55 0.70 -6.22 5.71
N PHE A 56 -0.04 -5.75 6.72
CA PHE A 56 -0.94 -6.59 7.53
C PHE A 56 -2.36 -6.05 7.49
N LEU A 57 -3.27 -6.84 6.96
CA LEU A 57 -4.69 -6.55 6.89
C LEU A 57 -5.43 -7.32 7.99
N MET A 58 -6.28 -6.63 8.74
CA MET A 58 -7.27 -7.23 9.63
C MET A 58 -8.64 -6.62 9.36
N TRP A 59 -9.70 -7.43 9.32
CA TRP A 59 -11.05 -6.93 9.03
C TRP A 59 -12.14 -7.78 9.67
N ARG A 60 -13.30 -7.14 9.91
CA ARG A 60 -14.55 -7.79 10.33
C ARG A 60 -15.34 -8.21 9.10
N THR A 61 -15.91 -9.41 9.13
CA THR A 61 -16.86 -9.89 8.12
C THR A 61 -17.94 -10.73 8.77
N LEU A 62 -19.02 -11.02 8.05
CA LEU A 62 -20.06 -11.95 8.49
C LEU A 62 -19.87 -13.30 7.81
N GLU A 63 -19.79 -14.36 8.61
CA GLU A 63 -19.85 -15.76 8.15
C GLU A 63 -21.02 -16.44 8.86
N ASP A 64 -21.95 -17.02 8.09
CA ASP A 64 -23.18 -17.64 8.61
C ASP A 64 -23.99 -16.75 9.58
N GLY A 65 -23.96 -15.43 9.36
CA GLY A 65 -24.65 -14.44 10.19
C GLY A 65 -23.93 -14.07 11.49
N LEU A 66 -22.73 -14.60 11.73
CA LEU A 66 -21.88 -14.27 12.87
C LEU A 66 -20.73 -13.37 12.43
N GLU A 67 -20.42 -12.36 13.24
CA GLU A 67 -19.23 -11.54 13.01
C GLU A 67 -17.97 -12.35 13.32
N VAL A 68 -17.05 -12.38 12.36
CA VAL A 68 -15.73 -12.98 12.50
C VAL A 68 -14.66 -11.94 12.12
N VAL A 69 -13.51 -12.05 12.78
CA VAL A 69 -12.33 -11.23 12.48
C VAL A 69 -11.33 -12.09 11.72
N LEU A 70 -10.94 -11.63 10.54
CA LEU A 70 -9.96 -12.29 9.68
C LEU A 70 -8.71 -11.42 9.56
N ALA A 71 -7.58 -12.06 9.24
CA ALA A 71 -6.32 -11.37 9.02
C ALA A 71 -5.54 -11.98 7.85
N LYS A 72 -4.73 -11.15 7.18
CA LYS A 72 -3.87 -11.57 6.07
C LYS A 72 -2.61 -10.71 5.98
N GLU A 73 -1.47 -11.37 5.80
CA GLU A 73 -0.20 -10.73 5.44
C GLU A 73 -0.03 -10.62 3.93
N PHE A 74 0.54 -9.52 3.48
CA PHE A 74 0.97 -9.29 2.11
C PHE A 74 2.47 -9.03 2.09
N LYS A 75 3.23 -9.99 1.57
CA LYS A 75 4.68 -9.87 1.41
C LYS A 75 4.98 -9.38 0.00
N HIS A 76 5.77 -8.33 -0.10
CA HIS A 76 6.10 -7.67 -1.35
C HIS A 76 7.51 -7.06 -1.29
N TYR A 77 7.99 -6.49 -2.39
CA TYR A 77 9.38 -6.05 -2.48
C TYR A 77 9.49 -4.53 -2.54
N ARG A 78 10.49 -4.00 -1.83
CA ARG A 78 10.81 -2.58 -1.92
C ARG A 78 11.36 -2.27 -3.32
N VAL A 79 10.65 -1.45 -4.07
CA VAL A 79 11.19 -0.85 -5.30
C VAL A 79 12.26 0.19 -4.92
N ASN A 80 13.49 -0.01 -5.40
CA ASN A 80 14.58 0.93 -5.13
C ASN A 80 14.46 2.16 -6.05
N THR A 81 13.79 3.20 -5.56
CA THR A 81 13.53 4.45 -6.29
C THR A 81 13.42 5.64 -5.33
N PRO A 82 13.86 6.84 -5.72
CA PRO A 82 13.58 8.06 -4.96
C PRO A 82 12.12 8.52 -5.12
N ASN A 83 11.36 7.94 -6.05
CA ASN A 83 10.02 8.38 -6.42
C ASN A 83 8.94 7.76 -5.54
N THR A 84 8.90 8.14 -4.26
CA THR A 84 7.99 7.54 -3.26
C THR A 84 6.80 8.43 -2.91
N HIS A 85 6.71 9.64 -3.48
CA HIS A 85 5.64 10.57 -3.17
C HIS A 85 4.28 10.05 -3.67
N GLY A 86 3.26 10.19 -2.84
CA GLY A 86 1.89 9.79 -3.18
C GLY A 86 1.64 8.27 -3.21
N THR A 87 2.60 7.43 -2.83
CA THR A 87 2.41 5.97 -2.74
C THR A 87 1.26 5.58 -1.81
N GLY A 88 1.19 6.19 -0.62
CA GLY A 88 0.09 5.96 0.33
C GLY A 88 -1.29 6.35 -0.22
N CYS A 89 -1.40 7.53 -0.83
CA CYS A 89 -2.65 8.00 -1.45
C CYS A 89 -3.06 7.11 -2.63
N SER A 90 -2.08 6.68 -3.43
CA SER A 90 -2.31 5.83 -4.60
C SER A 90 -2.76 4.43 -4.18
N LEU A 91 -2.15 3.86 -3.13
CA LEU A 91 -2.58 2.59 -2.54
C LEU A 91 -4.04 2.68 -2.07
N ALA A 92 -4.37 3.67 -1.23
CA ALA A 92 -5.72 3.84 -0.71
C ALA A 92 -6.77 4.05 -1.84
N SER A 93 -6.42 4.85 -2.85
CA SER A 93 -7.29 5.11 -4.01
C SER A 93 -7.49 3.86 -4.87
N ALA A 94 -6.44 3.08 -5.09
CA ALA A 94 -6.51 1.82 -5.83
C ALA A 94 -7.36 0.77 -5.08
N ILE A 95 -7.20 0.64 -3.75
CA ILE A 95 -8.05 -0.24 -2.93
C ILE A 95 -9.52 0.16 -3.07
N ALA A 96 -9.83 1.44 -2.90
CA ALA A 96 -11.19 1.94 -3.04
C ALA A 96 -11.78 1.66 -4.43
N THR A 97 -10.96 1.80 -5.48
CA THR A 97 -11.36 1.53 -6.87
C THR A 97 -11.66 0.04 -7.11
N TYR A 98 -10.81 -0.87 -6.60
CA TYR A 98 -11.03 -2.31 -6.75
C TYR A 98 -12.23 -2.80 -5.94
N LEU A 99 -12.45 -2.26 -4.74
CA LEU A 99 -13.65 -2.51 -3.96
C LEU A 99 -14.91 -2.06 -4.70
N ALA A 100 -14.90 -0.84 -5.26
CA ALA A 100 -16.00 -0.31 -6.06
C ALA A 100 -16.27 -1.15 -7.33
N SER A 101 -15.24 -1.85 -7.83
CA SER A 101 -15.33 -2.76 -8.98
C SER A 101 -15.81 -4.17 -8.62
N GLY A 102 -16.18 -4.42 -7.35
CA GLY A 102 -16.75 -5.69 -6.90
C GLY A 102 -15.74 -6.75 -6.44
N HIS A 103 -14.47 -6.40 -6.27
CA HIS A 103 -13.50 -7.30 -5.66
C HIS A 103 -13.69 -7.38 -4.14
N ASP A 104 -13.39 -8.54 -3.55
CA ASP A 104 -13.29 -8.66 -2.10
C ASP A 104 -12.12 -7.83 -1.54
N LEU A 105 -12.13 -7.58 -0.23
CA LEU A 105 -11.16 -6.71 0.42
C LEU A 105 -9.72 -7.24 0.32
N PRO A 106 -9.40 -8.51 0.68
CA PRO A 106 -8.06 -9.06 0.49
C PRO A 106 -7.55 -8.98 -0.95
N HIS A 107 -8.42 -9.23 -1.92
CA HIS A 107 -8.09 -9.16 -3.35
C HIS A 107 -7.83 -7.71 -3.79
N SER A 108 -8.65 -6.77 -3.32
CA SER A 108 -8.49 -5.34 -3.61
C SER A 108 -7.17 -4.80 -3.07
N VAL A 109 -6.77 -5.23 -1.87
CA VAL A 109 -5.46 -4.89 -1.27
C VAL A 109 -4.32 -5.48 -2.09
N ALA A 110 -4.39 -6.77 -2.45
CA ALA A 110 -3.35 -7.40 -3.27
C ALA A 110 -3.14 -6.66 -4.60
N LYS A 111 -4.23 -6.38 -5.33
CA LYS A 111 -4.17 -5.66 -6.60
C LYS A 111 -3.65 -4.23 -6.45
N ALA A 112 -4.03 -3.53 -5.38
CA ALA A 112 -3.55 -2.18 -5.12
C ALA A 112 -2.05 -2.14 -4.81
N ILE A 113 -1.53 -3.12 -4.06
CA ILE A 113 -0.09 -3.28 -3.82
C ILE A 113 0.62 -3.46 -5.17
N SER A 114 0.18 -4.41 -5.99
CA SER A 114 0.79 -4.66 -7.30
C SER A 114 0.72 -3.46 -8.24
N TYR A 115 -0.38 -2.69 -8.22
CA TYR A 115 -0.51 -1.45 -8.98
C TYR A 115 0.51 -0.40 -8.54
N VAL A 116 0.68 -0.18 -7.24
CA VAL A 116 1.67 0.77 -6.73
C VAL A 116 3.08 0.32 -7.05
N GLU A 117 3.41 -0.96 -6.89
CA GLU A 117 4.71 -1.52 -7.26
C GLU A 117 5.01 -1.33 -8.75
N ALA A 118 4.06 -1.66 -9.64
CA ALA A 118 4.22 -1.49 -11.08
C ALA A 118 4.41 -0.02 -11.47
N GLY A 119 3.66 0.89 -10.84
CA GLY A 119 3.83 2.32 -11.06
C GLY A 119 5.16 2.87 -10.57
N LEU A 120 5.67 2.35 -9.44
CA LEU A 120 7.00 2.70 -8.93
C LEU A 120 8.11 2.20 -9.86
N GLU A 121 7.99 0.98 -10.37
CA GLU A 121 8.98 0.39 -11.27
C GLU A 121 8.98 1.13 -12.62
N ALA A 122 7.81 1.38 -13.20
CA ALA A 122 7.68 2.13 -14.44
C ALA A 122 8.18 3.58 -14.28
N GLY A 123 7.81 4.24 -13.18
CA GLY A 123 8.18 5.61 -12.87
C GLY A 123 9.58 5.78 -12.30
N ARG A 124 10.36 4.71 -12.15
CA ARG A 124 11.62 4.70 -11.38
C ARG A 124 12.64 5.74 -11.82
N TYR A 125 12.68 6.05 -13.12
CA TYR A 125 13.64 6.99 -13.70
C TYR A 125 13.05 8.36 -14.02
N LEU A 126 11.79 8.61 -13.64
CA LEU A 126 11.20 9.94 -13.79
C LEU A 126 11.94 10.92 -12.87
N SER A 127 12.31 12.07 -13.43
CA SER A 127 12.88 13.19 -12.68
C SER A 127 11.94 14.38 -12.81
N ILE A 128 11.04 14.50 -11.83
CA ILE A 128 10.02 15.55 -11.79
C ILE A 128 10.16 16.30 -10.47
N GLY A 129 10.47 17.60 -10.56
CA GLY A 129 10.71 18.45 -9.38
C GLY A 129 12.06 18.19 -8.70
N GLU A 130 12.25 18.78 -7.53
CA GLU A 130 13.52 18.75 -6.77
C GLU A 130 13.50 17.81 -5.55
N GLY A 131 12.38 17.14 -5.28
CA GLY A 131 12.17 16.24 -4.12
C GLY A 131 11.84 14.81 -4.52
N PRO A 132 11.31 13.98 -3.60
CA PRO A 132 10.82 12.65 -3.93
C PRO A 132 9.76 12.73 -5.06
N GLY A 133 10.05 12.11 -6.20
CA GLY A 133 9.16 12.15 -7.36
C GLY A 133 7.93 11.25 -7.19
N PRO A 134 6.98 11.32 -8.13
CA PRO A 134 5.79 10.49 -8.14
C PRO A 134 6.06 9.11 -8.77
N LEU A 135 5.27 8.10 -8.39
CA LEU A 135 5.08 6.90 -9.21
C LEU A 135 4.38 7.24 -10.55
N TRP A 136 4.47 6.34 -11.52
CA TRP A 136 3.76 6.47 -12.79
C TRP A 136 2.40 5.79 -12.75
N HIS A 137 1.33 6.56 -12.49
CA HIS A 137 -0.05 6.02 -12.37
C HIS A 137 -0.58 5.38 -13.65
N MET A 138 -0.11 5.81 -14.83
CA MET A 138 -0.62 5.33 -16.11
C MET A 138 0.20 4.16 -16.69
N HIS A 139 0.93 3.41 -15.85
CA HIS A 139 1.86 2.36 -16.29
C HIS A 139 1.22 1.26 -17.13
N ASP A 140 -0.08 1.00 -16.95
CA ASP A 140 -0.82 0.00 -17.72
C ASP A 140 -1.20 0.48 -19.13
N PHE A 141 -1.23 1.79 -19.36
CA PHE A 141 -1.69 2.38 -20.62
C PHE A 141 -0.54 2.99 -21.44
N TYR A 142 0.46 3.55 -20.75
CA TYR A 142 1.55 4.28 -21.38
C TYR A 142 2.89 3.88 -20.77
N LYS A 143 3.89 3.65 -21.63
CA LYS A 143 5.28 3.51 -21.22
C LYS A 143 5.80 4.86 -20.72
N THR A 144 6.70 4.82 -19.72
CA THR A 144 7.36 6.02 -19.18
C THR A 144 8.48 6.56 -20.05
N ALA A 145 8.98 5.76 -21.00
CA ALA A 145 9.87 6.23 -22.04
C ALA A 145 9.05 6.75 -23.23
N VAL A 146 9.25 8.01 -23.60
CA VAL A 146 9.06 8.43 -24.99
C VAL A 146 10.03 7.59 -25.79
N SER A 147 9.57 6.89 -26.82
CA SER A 147 10.47 6.22 -27.76
C SER A 147 11.46 7.25 -28.30
N ASP A 148 12.76 6.95 -28.26
CA ASP A 148 13.78 7.63 -29.07
C ASP A 148 13.55 7.33 -30.57
N GLU A 149 12.32 7.49 -31.06
CA GLU A 149 12.05 7.58 -32.48
C GLU A 149 12.28 9.04 -32.84
N GLY A 150 13.48 9.29 -33.36
CA GLY A 150 13.88 10.60 -33.85
C GLY A 150 12.84 11.13 -34.83
N ASP A 151 12.19 12.20 -34.42
CA ASP A 151 11.50 13.12 -35.33
C ASP A 151 12.57 13.82 -36.18
N GLN A 152 13.00 13.14 -37.24
CA GLN A 152 13.49 13.80 -38.45
C GLN A 152 12.29 14.05 -39.36
N TYR A 153 11.80 15.29 -39.34
CA TYR A 153 11.09 15.90 -40.46
C TYR A 153 11.90 17.08 -40.98
#